data_AF-A0A221K4S6-F1
#
_entry.id   AF-A0A221K4S6-F1
#
_cell.length_a   1.000
_cell.length_b   1.000
_cell.length_c   1.000
_cell.angle_alpha   90.00
_cell.angle_beta   90.00
_cell.angle_gamma   90.00
#
_symmetry.space_group_name_H-M   'P 1'
#
loop_
_entity.id
_entity.type
_entity.pdbx_description
1 polymer ?
#
loop_
_entity_poly.entity_id
_entity_poly.type
_entity_poly.pdbx_seq_one_letter_code
_entity_poly.pdbx_strand_id
1 'polypeptide(L)'
;MITALNASGTAGLSTTPQPAVLSYADAATVWLLSWTGNDETVIAAKMGTNIGRVADILAENTYVGSRDNAARMRNARAAMLQR
;
A
#
# COMPACT_ATOMS: atom_id res chain seq x y z
N MET A 1 19.81 -10.88 -50.37
CA MET A 1 19.21 -11.59 -49.23
C MET A 1 18.68 -10.54 -48.27
N ILE A 2 17.36 -10.38 -48.23
CA ILE A 2 16.65 -9.43 -47.37
C ILE A 2 16.18 -10.19 -46.14
N THR A 3 16.82 -9.97 -45.00
CA THR A 3 16.39 -10.57 -43.73
C THR A 3 15.18 -9.81 -43.20
N ALA A 4 14.11 -10.57 -42.97
CA ALA A 4 12.79 -10.08 -42.60
C ALA A 4 12.76 -9.39 -41.23
N LEU A 5 12.01 -8.29 -41.21
CA LEU A 5 11.39 -7.68 -40.03
C LEU A 5 10.30 -8.63 -39.52
N ASN A 6 10.32 -9.04 -38.25
CA ASN A 6 9.18 -9.63 -37.51
C ASN A 6 9.59 -9.73 -36.03
N ALA A 7 8.76 -9.51 -35.02
CA ALA A 7 7.53 -8.76 -34.83
C ALA A 7 7.35 -8.83 -33.29
N SER A 8 7.05 -7.69 -32.68
CA SER A 8 6.17 -7.60 -31.51
C SER A 8 6.35 -8.65 -30.41
N GLY A 9 7.34 -8.44 -29.55
CA GLY A 9 7.29 -8.97 -28.17
C GLY A 9 6.21 -8.20 -27.42
N THR A 10 5.00 -8.76 -27.39
CA THR A 10 3.90 -8.33 -26.56
C THR A 10 4.38 -8.23 -25.10
N ALA A 11 4.58 -7.00 -24.63
CA ALA A 11 4.63 -6.72 -23.21
C ALA A 11 3.26 -7.12 -22.62
N GLY A 12 3.17 -8.36 -22.16
CA GLY A 12 2.03 -8.88 -21.46
C GLY A 12 1.81 -8.02 -20.22
N LEU A 13 0.81 -7.14 -20.32
CA LEU A 13 0.20 -6.42 -19.21
C LEU A 13 -0.30 -7.47 -18.22
N SER A 14 0.54 -7.82 -17.25
CA SER A 14 0.14 -8.64 -16.12
C SER A 14 -0.66 -7.74 -15.19
N THR A 15 -1.90 -7.44 -15.57
CA THR A 15 -2.89 -6.70 -14.77
C THR A 15 -3.66 -7.61 -13.81
N THR A 16 -3.15 -8.82 -13.55
CA THR A 16 -3.61 -9.58 -12.39
C THR A 16 -3.28 -8.75 -11.16
N PRO A 17 -4.27 -8.34 -10.33
CA PRO A 17 -3.96 -7.75 -9.05
C PRO A 17 -3.24 -8.83 -8.25
N GLN A 18 -1.90 -8.82 -8.29
CA GLN A 18 -1.06 -9.54 -7.36
C GLN A 18 -1.66 -9.20 -6.00
N PRO A 19 -2.08 -10.19 -5.17
CA PRO A 19 -2.60 -9.87 -3.84
C PRO A 19 -1.50 -9.07 -3.17
N ALA A 20 -1.69 -7.76 -3.04
CA ALA A 20 -0.63 -6.84 -2.68
C ALA A 20 -0.06 -7.39 -1.38
N VAL A 21 1.18 -7.89 -1.46
CA VAL A 21 1.87 -8.39 -0.28
C VAL A 21 2.06 -7.14 0.53
N LEU A 22 1.19 -6.98 1.53
CA LEU A 22 1.02 -5.71 2.20
C LEU A 22 2.36 -5.41 2.86
N SER A 23 3.09 -4.40 2.38
CA SER A 23 4.43 -4.13 2.88
C SER A 23 4.34 -3.43 4.24
N TYR A 24 5.45 -3.40 4.98
CA TYR A 24 5.52 -2.61 6.22
C TYR A 24 5.16 -1.12 5.97
N ALA A 25 5.46 -0.61 4.77
CA ALA A 25 5.06 0.73 4.35
C ALA A 25 3.54 0.88 4.11
N ASP A 26 2.89 -0.15 3.56
CA ASP A 26 1.43 -0.17 3.42
C ASP A 26 0.74 -0.26 4.78
N ALA A 27 1.29 -1.03 5.73
CA ALA A 27 0.78 -1.09 7.10
C ALA A 27 0.82 0.30 7.77
N ALA A 28 1.90 1.07 7.56
CA ALA A 28 1.95 2.45 8.03
C ALA A 28 0.88 3.33 7.35
N THR A 29 0.56 3.08 6.07
CA THR A 29 -0.50 3.78 5.34
C THR A 29 -1.89 3.46 5.89
N VAL A 30 -2.15 2.21 6.29
CA VAL A 30 -3.37 1.79 7.00
C VAL A 30 -3.56 2.61 8.28
N TRP A 31 -2.50 2.78 9.08
CA TRP A 31 -2.53 3.61 10.28
C TRP A 31 -2.85 5.08 9.98
N LEU A 32 -2.24 5.64 8.93
CA LEU A 32 -2.51 7.02 8.52
C LEU A 32 -3.98 7.22 8.12
N LEU A 33 -4.57 6.27 7.38
CA LEU A 33 -5.96 6.31 6.96
C LEU A 33 -6.93 6.10 8.14
N SER A 34 -6.58 5.24 9.09
CA SER A 34 -7.35 5.09 10.33
C SER A 34 -7.39 6.40 11.13
N TRP A 35 -6.26 7.09 11.24
CA TRP A 35 -6.19 8.38 11.93
C TRP A 35 -6.89 9.53 11.22
N THR A 36 -7.17 9.43 9.92
CA THR A 36 -8.03 10.38 9.21
C THR A 36 -9.52 10.13 9.43
N GLY A 37 -9.89 9.07 10.16
CA GLY A 37 -11.27 8.72 10.47
C GLY A 37 -11.92 7.78 9.45
N ASN A 38 -11.13 7.07 8.64
CA ASN A 38 -11.67 6.06 7.73
C ASN A 38 -11.88 4.73 8.47
N ASP A 39 -13.04 4.12 8.26
CA ASP A 39 -13.33 2.76 8.74
C ASP A 39 -12.50 1.71 8.02
N GLU A 40 -12.31 0.55 8.67
CA GLU A 40 -11.53 -0.57 8.16
C GLU A 40 -12.02 -1.06 6.79
N THR A 41 -13.34 -1.03 6.56
CA THR A 41 -13.97 -1.36 5.27
C THR A 41 -13.52 -0.42 4.16
N VAL A 42 -13.46 0.88 4.45
CA VAL A 42 -13.04 1.91 3.48
C VAL A 42 -11.54 1.80 3.21
N ILE A 43 -10.74 1.53 4.25
CA ILE A 43 -9.30 1.32 4.13
C ILE A 43 -9.02 0.06 3.30
N ALA A 44 -9.70 -1.04 3.58
CA ALA A 44 -9.57 -2.30 2.84
C ALA A 44 -9.88 -2.12 1.35
N ALA A 45 -10.95 -1.40 1.03
CA ALA A 45 -11.31 -1.07 -0.35
C ALA A 45 -10.24 -0.19 -1.04
N LYS A 46 -9.67 0.78 -0.33
CA LYS A 46 -8.60 1.66 -0.86
C LYS A 46 -7.29 0.92 -1.10
N MET A 47 -6.94 0.00 -0.22
CA MET A 47 -5.69 -0.76 -0.26
C MET A 47 -5.80 -2.04 -1.10
N GLY A 48 -7.00 -2.38 -1.58
CA GLY A 48 -7.25 -3.64 -2.29
C GLY A 48 -6.93 -4.87 -1.43
N THR A 49 -7.18 -4.79 -0.12
CA THR A 49 -6.86 -5.85 0.85
C THR A 49 -8.10 -6.32 1.62
N ASN A 50 -7.93 -7.34 2.46
CA ASN A 50 -9.03 -7.86 3.28
C ASN A 50 -9.19 -7.05 4.56
N ILE A 51 -10.45 -6.82 4.96
CA ILE A 51 -10.77 -6.10 6.21
C ILE A 51 -10.09 -6.77 7.41
N GLY A 52 -10.08 -8.10 7.46
CA GLY A 52 -9.36 -8.84 8.52
C GLY A 52 -7.86 -8.54 8.57
N ARG A 53 -7.19 -8.29 7.44
CA ARG A 53 -5.78 -7.85 7.44
C ARG A 53 -5.62 -6.43 7.96
N VAL A 54 -6.56 -5.54 7.64
CA VAL A 54 -6.56 -4.17 8.16
C VAL A 54 -6.72 -4.21 9.69
N ALA A 55 -7.68 -4.98 10.18
CA ALA A 55 -7.91 -5.18 11.62
C ALA A 55 -6.67 -5.74 12.31
N ASP A 56 -6.02 -6.73 11.72
CA ASP A 56 -4.82 -7.35 12.28
C ASP A 56 -3.63 -6.36 12.38
N ILE A 57 -3.50 -5.43 11.43
CA ILE A 57 -2.50 -4.36 11.45
C ILE A 57 -2.84 -3.29 12.49
N LEU A 58 -4.11 -2.90 12.58
CA LEU A 58 -4.58 -1.94 13.58
C LEU A 58 -4.53 -2.52 15.00
N ALA A 59 -4.61 -3.84 15.14
CA ALA A 59 -4.37 -4.57 16.37
C ALA A 59 -2.88 -4.81 16.66
N GLU A 60 -1.97 -4.37 15.79
CA GLU A 60 -0.53 -4.62 15.86
C GLU A 60 -0.16 -6.13 15.93
N ASN A 61 -1.05 -7.02 15.50
CA ASN A 61 -0.81 -8.46 15.49
C ASN A 61 0.11 -8.85 14.32
N THR A 62 0.01 -8.13 13.20
CA THR A 62 0.97 -8.16 12.09
C THR A 62 1.63 -6.80 11.92
N TYR A 63 2.91 -6.80 11.53
CA TYR A 63 3.73 -5.59 11.31
C TYR A 63 3.83 -4.70 12.56
N VAL A 64 4.23 -5.29 13.69
CA VAL A 64 4.53 -4.59 14.94
C VAL A 64 5.49 -3.43 14.69
N GLY A 65 5.19 -2.25 15.23
CA GLY A 65 5.98 -1.02 15.02
C GLY A 65 5.56 -0.19 13.81
N SER A 66 4.70 -0.70 12.92
CA SER A 66 4.16 0.05 11.78
C SER A 66 3.42 1.32 12.21
N ARG A 67 2.82 1.31 13.41
CA ARG A 67 2.20 2.47 14.06
C ARG A 67 3.20 3.59 14.37
N ASP A 68 4.35 3.27 14.95
CA ASP A 68 5.40 4.27 15.22
C ASP A 68 5.95 4.83 13.91
N ASN A 69 6.15 3.97 12.91
CA ASN A 69 6.57 4.41 11.58
C ASN A 69 5.55 5.37 10.95
N ALA A 70 4.24 5.06 11.02
CA ALA A 70 3.18 5.95 10.57
C ALA A 70 3.20 7.31 11.30
N ALA A 71 3.46 7.30 12.63
CA ALA A 71 3.59 8.52 13.42
C ALA A 71 4.76 9.38 12.94
N ARG A 72 5.93 8.76 12.70
CA ARG A 72 7.11 9.44 12.15
C ARG A 72 6.84 10.03 10.78
N MET A 73 6.18 9.27 9.90
CA MET A 73 5.80 9.74 8.56
C MET A 73 4.86 10.95 8.63
N ARG A 74 3.87 10.91 9.52
CA ARG A 74 2.94 12.02 9.74
C ARG A 74 3.67 13.27 10.26
N ASN A 75 4.56 13.12 11.24
CA ASN A 75 5.34 14.22 11.79
C ASN A 75 6.32 14.80 10.76
N ALA A 76 7.00 13.95 10.00
CA ALA A 76 7.88 14.39 8.92
C ALA A 76 7.12 15.18 7.84
N ARG A 77 5.92 14.70 7.47
CA ARG A 77 5.04 15.40 6.52
C ARG A 77 4.54 16.74 7.09
N ALA A 78 4.18 16.80 8.37
CA ALA A 78 3.80 18.06 9.02
C ALA A 78 4.96 19.06 9.05
N ALA A 79 6.17 18.61 9.36
CA ALA A 79 7.38 19.44 9.34
C ALA A 79 7.72 19.96 7.93
N MET A 80 7.48 19.18 6.88
CA MET A 80 7.70 19.62 5.50
C MET A 80 6.70 20.67 4.99
N LEU A 81 5.51 20.76 5.60
CA LEU A 81 4.46 21.72 5.22
C LEU A 81 4.58 23.06 5.96
N GLN A 82 5.52 23.20 6.90
CA GLN A 82 5.73 24.40 7.72
C GLN A 82 6.93 25.26 7.29
N ARG A 83 7.38 25.12 6.03
CA ARG A 83 8.54 25.84 5.49
C ARG A 83 8.17 26.76 4.33
#